data_AF-A0A6H1ZSD7-F1
#
_entry.id   AF-A0A6H1ZSD7-F1
#
_cell.length_a   1.000
_cell.length_b   1.000
_cell.length_c   1.000
_cell.angle_alpha   90.00
_cell.angle_beta   90.00
_cell.angle_gamma   90.00
#
_symmetry.space_group_name_H-M   'P 1'
#
loop_
_entity.id
_entity.type
_entity.pdbx_description
1 polymer ?
#
loop_
_entity_poly.entity_id
_entity_poly.type
_entity_poly.pdbx_seq_one_letter_code
_entity_poly.pdbx_strand_id
1 'polypeptide(L)'
;MPKMPLNNEKERERILVYGEPGVGKTYMYLCILRDNPDVKGYIIDTDDGVRKTLHEFPESLHDRIEYYLCATFKEVKSAFEEIKNKITQDDWLIIEQLGQHWEKAQAYYIKEVFKENIGEYYLEMRRRLVDAKNKNSQAKLDGWKDWCVSADTEIMTKEGWKTHDRLHIGEKVMVLNPETKKSSFEPLIDIYIGKKEERGLYKMKSRNHDSISTGKHRWLVFPKPTEFNTLQHRKHLTLNEQVQVTGFKTTDTLSSVDKIPLTAQYDGFLIDPRYSTSFVELMAWFWTEDGYSTGEISQRDINKVEMIRNCLETEYGKPGGMGWHGKNNILWNEKLRKDGVTIFKISKKIVKELLDVCPNKNPTKEFILSLTEKQLHRFIDISIIGDGTIHRPKCSHSKHSYFHQSNKKRVDTFEFACALAGMATNTYKRKVHNSSFGKGDKWIVSILSRKVINLPKKVEKIRYNDIVWCPSTPSGTWLAKRNGQVFYTGNSVIKKLHNDDFMDIVTRQVQCNILATSSAVRLDSDDDTDIKSTYVKVGYRPEGEKHNGYRFDTILFLWKQDEKYYIESVKNRGQNAFNKTQLIRDSAYNTYLVSSEKKQSVWVSTQEQHGQYIP
;
A
#
# COMPACT_ATOMS: atom_id res chain seq x y z
N MET A 1 22.23 29.20 9.95
CA MET A 1 23.36 28.72 9.12
C MET A 1 23.88 29.89 8.30
N PRO A 2 25.20 30.10 8.19
CA PRO A 2 25.72 31.11 7.27
C PRO A 2 25.34 30.76 5.83
N LYS A 3 24.98 31.75 5.02
CA LYS A 3 24.76 31.57 3.57
C LYS A 3 26.10 31.22 2.93
N MET A 4 26.26 30.01 2.42
CA MET A 4 27.42 29.63 1.62
C MET A 4 27.17 29.95 0.13
N PRO A 5 28.17 30.47 -0.59
CA PRO A 5 28.08 30.68 -2.03
C PRO A 5 27.99 29.33 -2.76
N LEU A 6 27.08 29.25 -3.74
CA LEU A 6 26.79 28.06 -4.56
C LEU A 6 28.02 27.44 -5.26
N ASN A 7 29.09 28.21 -5.45
CA ASN A 7 30.29 27.77 -6.18
C ASN A 7 31.30 26.99 -5.32
N ASN A 8 31.06 26.80 -4.02
CA ASN A 8 32.01 26.14 -3.11
C ASN A 8 31.60 24.74 -2.64
N GLU A 9 30.44 24.21 -3.07
CA GLU A 9 30.06 22.82 -2.80
C GLU A 9 30.53 21.93 -3.95
N LYS A 10 31.38 20.95 -3.64
CA LYS A 10 31.81 19.93 -4.59
C LYS A 10 30.61 19.01 -4.87
N GLU A 11 30.18 18.92 -6.11
CA GLU A 11 29.04 18.06 -6.48
C GLU A 11 29.35 16.59 -6.17
N ARG A 12 28.42 15.93 -5.47
CA ARG A 12 28.49 14.51 -5.13
C ARG A 12 28.04 13.67 -6.32
N GLU A 13 28.84 12.67 -6.69
CA GLU A 13 28.47 11.71 -7.71
C GLU A 13 27.63 10.55 -7.14
N ARG A 14 26.56 10.18 -7.84
CA ARG A 14 25.74 8.99 -7.55
C ARG A 14 25.50 8.20 -8.83
N ILE A 15 26.24 7.12 -8.97
CA ILE A 15 26.31 6.32 -10.20
C ILE A 15 25.72 4.92 -9.97
N LEU A 16 24.81 4.50 -10.85
CA LEU A 16 24.34 3.11 -10.94
C LEU A 16 24.83 2.49 -12.24
N VAL A 17 25.51 1.36 -12.13
CA VAL A 17 26.04 0.62 -13.28
C VAL A 17 25.43 -0.75 -13.34
N TYR A 18 24.83 -1.11 -14.48
CA TYR A 18 24.17 -2.40 -14.61
C TYR A 18 24.40 -3.04 -15.97
N GLY A 19 24.24 -4.35 -16.03
CA GLY A 19 24.58 -5.15 -17.20
C GLY A 19 24.62 -6.63 -16.88
N GLU A 20 24.74 -7.46 -17.91
CA GLU A 20 24.84 -8.92 -17.75
C GLU A 20 26.10 -9.33 -16.95
N PRO A 21 26.17 -10.58 -16.43
CA PRO A 21 27.40 -11.09 -15.82
C PRO A 21 28.60 -10.99 -16.77
N GLY A 22 29.78 -10.65 -16.24
CA GLY A 22 31.03 -10.62 -17.00
C GLY A 22 31.25 -9.39 -17.90
N VAL A 23 30.37 -8.40 -17.89
CA VAL A 23 30.50 -7.17 -18.71
C VAL A 23 31.42 -6.09 -18.11
N GLY A 24 32.10 -6.37 -17.00
CA GLY A 24 33.11 -5.47 -16.42
C GLY A 24 32.58 -4.42 -15.43
N LYS A 25 31.39 -4.60 -14.83
CA LYS A 25 30.81 -3.67 -13.83
C LYS A 25 31.77 -3.39 -12.66
N THR A 26 32.31 -4.45 -12.08
CA THR A 26 33.27 -4.40 -10.96
C THR A 26 34.58 -3.74 -11.38
N TYR A 27 35.11 -4.15 -12.52
CA TYR A 27 36.33 -3.61 -13.11
C TYR A 27 36.24 -2.09 -13.32
N MET A 28 35.08 -1.61 -13.78
CA MET A 28 34.84 -0.20 -14.06
C MET A 28 35.07 0.71 -12.84
N TYR A 29 34.48 0.39 -11.68
CA TYR A 29 34.67 1.25 -10.51
C TYR A 29 36.06 1.08 -9.87
N LEU A 30 36.69 -0.09 -10.04
CA LEU A 30 38.09 -0.28 -9.62
C LEU A 30 39.04 0.59 -10.46
N CYS A 31 38.77 0.80 -11.75
CA CYS A 31 39.49 1.79 -12.55
C CYS A 31 39.29 3.22 -12.01
N ILE A 32 38.07 3.59 -11.58
CA ILE A 32 37.82 4.91 -10.97
C ILE A 32 38.70 5.09 -9.74
N LEU A 33 38.76 4.09 -8.84
CA LEU A 33 39.61 4.18 -7.65
C LEU A 33 41.11 4.16 -7.99
N ARG A 34 41.54 3.35 -8.96
CA ARG A 34 42.94 3.28 -9.44
C ARG A 34 43.42 4.64 -9.92
N ASP A 35 42.61 5.30 -10.74
CA ASP A 35 43.00 6.53 -11.42
C ASP A 35 42.79 7.80 -10.57
N ASN A 36 42.21 7.66 -9.38
CA ASN A 36 42.07 8.70 -8.37
C ASN A 36 42.81 8.26 -7.10
N PRO A 37 44.15 8.44 -7.03
CA PRO A 37 44.95 7.89 -5.94
C PRO A 37 44.68 8.53 -4.57
N ASP A 38 44.12 9.74 -4.56
CA ASP A 38 43.90 10.54 -3.34
C ASP A 38 42.60 10.18 -2.60
N VAL A 39 41.74 9.32 -3.16
CA VAL A 39 40.44 8.95 -2.56
C VAL A 39 40.47 7.52 -2.02
N LYS A 40 39.66 7.24 -1.00
CA LYS A 40 39.42 5.87 -0.49
C LYS A 40 38.16 5.26 -1.08
N GLY A 41 38.15 3.94 -1.19
CA GLY A 41 36.99 3.15 -1.60
C GLY A 41 36.49 2.26 -0.46
N TYR A 42 35.23 2.41 -0.09
CA TYR A 42 34.54 1.55 0.88
C TYR A 42 33.57 0.63 0.15
N ILE A 43 33.88 -0.66 0.07
CA ILE A 43 33.14 -1.62 -0.75
C ILE A 43 32.32 -2.55 0.16
N ILE A 44 31.00 -2.52 0.01
CA ILE A 44 30.08 -3.51 0.56
C ILE A 44 29.77 -4.53 -0.53
N ASP A 45 30.40 -5.71 -0.45
CA ASP A 45 30.24 -6.81 -1.40
C ASP A 45 29.28 -7.87 -0.84
N THR A 46 28.27 -8.24 -1.62
CA THR A 46 27.25 -9.21 -1.22
C THR A 46 27.44 -10.61 -1.83
N ASP A 47 28.40 -10.78 -2.74
CA ASP A 47 28.59 -11.99 -3.55
C ASP A 47 30.05 -12.45 -3.80
N ASP A 48 31.04 -11.76 -3.22
CA ASP A 48 32.49 -12.01 -3.32
C ASP A 48 33.05 -11.87 -4.76
N GLY A 49 32.31 -11.18 -5.64
CA GLY A 49 32.73 -10.92 -7.01
C GLY A 49 33.93 -9.96 -7.11
N VAL A 50 34.09 -9.08 -6.12
CA VAL A 50 35.09 -8.02 -6.14
C VAL A 50 36.51 -8.56 -5.99
N ARG A 51 36.71 -9.50 -5.06
CA ARG A 51 38.03 -10.06 -4.73
C ARG A 51 38.74 -10.62 -5.95
N LYS A 52 38.02 -11.34 -6.83
CA LYS A 52 38.57 -11.92 -8.06
C LYS A 52 39.07 -10.85 -9.03
N THR A 53 38.29 -9.78 -9.18
CA THR A 53 38.62 -8.67 -10.09
C THR A 53 39.77 -7.83 -9.55
N LEU A 54 39.83 -7.66 -8.22
CA LEU A 54 40.85 -6.85 -7.55
C LEU A 54 42.28 -7.40 -7.75
N HIS A 55 42.45 -8.71 -7.94
CA HIS A 55 43.75 -9.31 -8.28
C HIS A 55 44.37 -8.82 -9.60
N GLU A 56 43.56 -8.22 -10.49
CA GLU A 56 44.06 -7.62 -11.74
C GLU A 56 44.62 -6.19 -11.54
N PHE A 57 44.51 -5.64 -10.33
CA PHE A 57 44.91 -4.27 -9.99
C PHE A 57 46.15 -4.24 -9.07
N PRO A 58 46.98 -3.18 -9.14
CA PRO A 58 48.21 -3.07 -8.35
C PRO A 58 47.92 -2.99 -6.84
N GLU A 59 48.83 -3.52 -6.01
CA GLU A 59 48.68 -3.54 -4.53
C GLU A 59 48.42 -2.15 -3.93
N SER A 60 48.95 -1.08 -4.53
CA SER A 60 48.69 0.31 -4.11
C SER A 60 47.22 0.74 -4.17
N LEU A 61 46.39 0.04 -4.96
CA LEU A 61 44.93 0.20 -4.92
C LEU A 61 44.31 -0.56 -3.74
N HIS A 62 44.83 -1.76 -3.43
CA HIS A 62 44.30 -2.61 -2.36
C HIS A 62 44.41 -1.90 -1.01
N ASP A 63 45.53 -1.21 -0.76
CA ASP A 63 45.79 -0.46 0.48
C ASP A 63 44.79 0.69 0.74
N ARG A 64 44.07 1.14 -0.28
CA ARG A 64 43.09 2.24 -0.20
C ARG A 64 41.64 1.76 -0.21
N ILE A 65 41.43 0.46 -0.34
CA ILE A 65 40.11 -0.16 -0.35
C ILE A 65 39.85 -0.77 1.01
N GLU A 66 38.76 -0.34 1.63
CA GLU A 66 38.19 -1.03 2.77
C GLU A 66 37.03 -1.92 2.29
N TYR A 67 37.25 -3.23 2.39
CA TYR A 67 36.38 -4.25 1.81
C TYR A 67 35.58 -5.01 2.86
N TYR A 68 34.27 -5.03 2.69
CA TYR A 68 33.32 -5.73 3.54
C TYR A 68 32.58 -6.80 2.73
N LEU A 69 32.93 -8.06 2.94
CA LEU A 69 32.14 -9.18 2.41
C LEU A 69 30.97 -9.46 3.36
N CYS A 70 29.76 -9.14 2.91
CA CYS A 70 28.53 -9.26 3.69
C CYS A 70 27.65 -10.39 3.14
N ALA A 71 27.63 -11.52 3.84
CA ALA A 71 26.75 -12.64 3.54
C ALA A 71 25.29 -12.32 3.88
N THR A 72 25.05 -11.47 4.88
CA THR A 72 23.69 -11.10 5.35
C THR A 72 23.45 -9.59 5.32
N PHE A 73 22.19 -9.16 5.27
CA PHE A 73 21.87 -7.72 5.33
C PHE A 73 22.12 -7.10 6.71
N LYS A 74 22.16 -7.91 7.78
CA LYS A 74 22.62 -7.43 9.09
C LYS A 74 24.07 -6.98 9.03
N GLU A 75 24.93 -7.77 8.38
CA GLU A 75 26.34 -7.41 8.14
C GLU A 75 26.44 -6.17 7.26
N VAL A 76 25.62 -6.05 6.21
CA VAL A 76 25.54 -4.83 5.39
C VAL A 76 25.26 -3.60 6.25
N LYS A 77 24.26 -3.66 7.15
CA LYS A 77 23.96 -2.55 8.06
C LYS A 77 25.12 -2.26 9.00
N SER A 78 25.76 -3.28 9.56
CA SER A 78 26.91 -3.11 10.45
C SER A 78 28.11 -2.47 9.73
N ALA A 79 28.45 -2.95 8.53
CA ALA A 79 29.49 -2.37 7.69
C ALA A 79 29.18 -0.92 7.34
N PHE A 80 27.94 -0.62 6.94
CA PHE A 80 27.53 0.73 6.61
C PHE A 80 27.60 1.69 7.82
N GLU A 81 27.15 1.29 9.01
CA GLU A 81 27.27 2.12 10.21
C GLU A 81 28.74 2.39 10.58
N GLU A 82 29.64 1.43 10.36
CA GLU A 82 31.07 1.63 10.54
C GLU A 82 31.63 2.63 9.52
N ILE A 83 31.33 2.45 8.23
CA ILE A 83 31.78 3.32 7.14
C ILE A 83 31.27 4.76 7.33
N LYS A 84 29.99 4.92 7.68
CA LYS A 84 29.32 6.21 7.86
C LYS A 84 30.04 7.12 8.86
N ASN A 85 30.73 6.55 9.85
CA ASN A 85 31.46 7.30 10.87
C ASN A 85 32.87 7.77 10.45
N LYS A 86 33.37 7.33 9.29
CA LYS A 86 34.73 7.63 8.82
C LYS A 86 34.82 8.11 7.37
N ILE A 87 33.81 7.85 6.55
CA ILE A 87 33.79 8.25 5.14
C ILE A 87 33.70 9.77 4.99
N THR A 88 34.44 10.31 4.02
CA THR A 88 34.46 11.75 3.72
C THR A 88 33.81 12.06 2.38
N GLN A 89 33.62 13.36 2.07
CA GLN A 89 32.94 13.81 0.84
C GLN A 89 33.63 13.36 -0.46
N ASP A 90 34.94 13.17 -0.42
CA ASP A 90 35.75 12.81 -1.59
C ASP A 90 35.82 11.29 -1.82
N ASP A 91 35.53 10.50 -0.79
CA ASP A 91 35.59 9.04 -0.83
C ASP A 91 34.41 8.42 -1.59
N TRP A 92 34.57 7.16 -1.97
CA TRP A 92 33.53 6.36 -2.63
C TRP A 92 32.95 5.31 -1.71
N LEU A 93 31.63 5.32 -1.54
CA LEU A 93 30.85 4.20 -1.03
C LEU A 93 30.34 3.36 -2.20
N ILE A 94 30.74 2.10 -2.26
CA ILE A 94 30.39 1.15 -3.32
C ILE A 94 29.48 0.07 -2.77
N ILE A 95 28.30 -0.09 -3.36
CA ILE A 95 27.36 -1.18 -3.03
C ILE A 95 27.30 -2.16 -4.21
N GLU A 96 27.88 -3.34 -4.03
CA GLU A 96 27.93 -4.36 -5.07
C GLU A 96 26.63 -5.17 -5.13
N GLN A 97 26.10 -5.34 -6.34
CA GLN A 97 24.91 -6.14 -6.66
C GLN A 97 23.65 -5.73 -5.88
N LEU A 98 23.07 -4.58 -6.22
CA LEU A 98 21.81 -4.09 -5.63
C LEU A 98 20.66 -5.10 -5.71
N GLY A 99 20.64 -5.98 -6.73
CA GLY A 99 19.70 -7.10 -6.81
C GLY A 99 19.82 -8.05 -5.62
N GLN A 100 21.03 -8.56 -5.35
CA GLN A 100 21.30 -9.46 -4.22
C GLN A 100 21.20 -8.75 -2.87
N HIS A 101 21.65 -7.50 -2.80
CA HIS A 101 21.47 -6.66 -1.62
C HIS A 101 20.00 -6.50 -1.26
N TRP A 102 19.15 -6.19 -2.25
CA TRP A 102 17.71 -6.14 -2.09
C TRP A 102 17.19 -7.48 -1.58
N GLU A 103 17.62 -8.59 -2.19
CA GLU A 103 17.21 -9.92 -1.75
C GLU A 103 17.50 -10.20 -0.26
N LYS A 104 18.73 -9.91 0.16
CA LYS A 104 19.17 -10.07 1.56
C LYS A 104 18.40 -9.14 2.50
N ALA A 105 18.11 -7.91 2.07
CA ALA A 105 17.30 -6.97 2.85
C ALA A 105 15.91 -7.53 3.12
N GLN A 106 15.28 -8.10 2.09
CA GLN A 106 13.97 -8.71 2.25
C GLN A 106 14.03 -9.85 3.27
N ALA A 107 15.02 -10.74 3.16
CA ALA A 107 15.21 -11.84 4.11
C ALA A 107 15.43 -11.36 5.56
N TYR A 108 16.21 -10.29 5.75
CA TYR A 108 16.47 -9.70 7.06
C TYR A 108 15.23 -9.04 7.67
N TYR A 109 14.53 -8.17 6.94
CA TYR A 109 13.34 -7.51 7.47
C TYR A 109 12.19 -8.48 7.71
N ILE A 110 12.09 -9.56 6.93
CA ILE A 110 11.22 -10.68 7.26
C ILE A 110 11.62 -11.26 8.63
N LYS A 111 12.89 -11.61 8.85
CA LYS A 111 13.36 -12.18 10.12
C LYS A 111 13.10 -11.28 11.33
N GLU A 112 13.41 -9.98 11.21
CA GLU A 112 13.19 -8.99 12.29
C GLU A 112 11.70 -8.79 12.61
N VAL A 113 10.85 -8.77 11.57
CA VAL A 113 9.40 -8.58 11.73
C VAL A 113 8.70 -9.82 12.30
N PHE A 114 9.21 -11.03 12.05
CA PHE A 114 8.55 -12.29 12.44
C PHE A 114 9.18 -13.05 13.61
N LYS A 115 10.30 -12.57 14.18
CA LYS A 115 10.93 -13.01 15.45
C LYS A 115 11.21 -14.51 15.70
N GLU A 116 10.99 -15.46 14.77
CA GLU A 116 11.42 -16.87 14.94
C GLU A 116 11.96 -17.58 13.68
N ASN A 117 12.57 -18.75 13.91
CA ASN A 117 13.74 -19.36 13.28
C ASN A 117 13.62 -19.78 11.79
N ILE A 118 13.91 -18.84 10.90
CA ILE A 118 14.10 -19.02 9.45
C ILE A 118 15.28 -19.93 9.06
N GLY A 119 16.20 -20.24 10.00
CA GLY A 119 17.37 -21.10 9.74
C GLY A 119 16.98 -22.52 9.33
N GLU A 120 15.97 -23.10 9.96
CA GLU A 120 15.43 -24.42 9.60
C GLU A 120 14.75 -24.39 8.23
N TYR A 121 14.03 -23.31 7.91
CA TYR A 121 13.40 -23.12 6.60
C TYR A 121 14.44 -23.03 5.47
N TYR A 122 15.55 -22.30 5.67
CA TYR A 122 16.64 -22.24 4.68
C TYR A 122 17.40 -23.57 4.54
N LEU A 123 17.59 -24.32 5.63
CA LEU A 123 18.21 -25.64 5.60
C LEU A 123 17.34 -26.67 4.87
N GLU A 124 16.01 -26.63 5.10
CA GLU A 124 15.05 -27.47 4.40
C GLU A 124 14.93 -27.09 2.92
N MET A 125 14.95 -25.79 2.61
CA MET A 125 14.99 -25.29 1.23
C MET A 125 16.30 -25.66 0.52
N ARG A 126 17.45 -25.57 1.17
CA ARG A 126 18.74 -26.05 0.62
C ARG A 126 18.73 -27.55 0.36
N ARG A 127 18.21 -28.37 1.27
CA ARG A 127 18.01 -29.82 1.03
C ARG A 127 17.14 -30.06 -0.21
N ARG A 128 15.99 -29.39 -0.30
CA ARG A 128 15.09 -29.50 -1.46
C ARG A 128 15.68 -28.97 -2.77
N LEU A 129 16.62 -28.03 -2.74
CA LEU A 129 17.34 -27.53 -3.92
C LEU A 129 18.46 -28.48 -4.36
N VAL A 130 19.14 -29.13 -3.42
CA VAL A 130 20.13 -30.18 -3.70
C VAL A 130 19.46 -31.43 -4.26
N ASP A 131 18.30 -31.81 -3.72
CA ASP A 131 17.51 -32.96 -4.18
C ASP A 131 16.82 -32.71 -5.54
N ALA A 132 16.59 -31.45 -5.91
CA ALA A 132 15.89 -31.06 -7.13
C ALA A 132 16.80 -30.86 -8.36
N LYS A 133 18.03 -31.41 -8.36
CA LYS A 133 18.94 -31.38 -9.53
C LYS A 133 18.38 -32.03 -10.81
N ASN A 134 17.19 -32.62 -10.78
CA ASN A 134 16.47 -33.08 -11.97
C ASN A 134 15.10 -32.40 -12.08
N LYS A 135 14.99 -31.46 -13.03
CA LYS A 135 13.80 -30.81 -13.64
C LYS A 135 13.42 -29.39 -13.14
N ASN A 136 13.53 -28.45 -14.09
CA ASN A 136 12.97 -27.09 -14.21
C ASN A 136 13.26 -26.10 -13.07
N SER A 137 14.33 -25.33 -13.26
CA SER A 137 14.85 -24.27 -12.39
C SER A 137 14.14 -22.90 -12.51
N GLN A 138 13.28 -22.68 -13.51
CA GLN A 138 12.61 -21.37 -13.69
C GLN A 138 11.45 -21.12 -12.70
N ALA A 139 10.87 -22.17 -12.10
CA ALA A 139 9.63 -22.08 -11.31
C ALA A 139 9.84 -21.83 -9.80
N LYS A 140 11.06 -21.52 -9.34
CA LYS A 140 11.41 -21.55 -7.89
C LYS A 140 11.99 -20.27 -7.30
N LEU A 141 11.84 -19.13 -7.98
CA LEU A 141 12.01 -17.78 -7.38
C LEU A 141 10.68 -17.12 -7.00
N ASP A 142 9.52 -17.75 -7.27
CA ASP A 142 8.19 -17.15 -7.06
C ASP A 142 7.76 -16.99 -5.58
N GLY A 143 8.49 -17.56 -4.62
CA GLY A 143 8.18 -17.44 -3.18
C GLY A 143 8.32 -16.03 -2.60
N TRP A 144 8.85 -15.09 -3.38
CA TRP A 144 9.09 -13.70 -2.98
C TRP A 144 7.89 -12.78 -3.27
N LYS A 145 6.95 -13.27 -4.10
CA LYS A 145 5.70 -12.61 -4.54
C LYS A 145 4.46 -13.11 -3.76
N ASP A 146 4.70 -13.86 -2.69
CA ASP A 146 3.71 -14.72 -2.05
C ASP A 146 2.98 -14.05 -0.88
N TRP A 147 2.72 -12.74 -0.97
CA TRP A 147 2.09 -11.92 0.07
C TRP A 147 0.74 -11.32 -0.34
N CYS A 148 0.09 -11.90 -1.34
CA CYS A 148 -0.99 -11.26 -2.06
C CYS A 148 -2.36 -11.87 -1.75
N VAL A 149 -3.40 -11.10 -2.03
CA VAL A 149 -4.79 -11.53 -2.05
C VAL A 149 -5.27 -11.76 -3.48
N SER A 150 -6.41 -12.41 -3.63
CA SER A 150 -7.08 -12.59 -4.93
C SER A 150 -7.52 -11.26 -5.56
N ALA A 151 -7.59 -11.24 -6.89
CA ALA A 151 -7.98 -10.10 -7.72
C ALA A 151 -9.32 -9.43 -7.31
N ASP A 152 -10.27 -10.22 -6.82
CA ASP A 152 -11.61 -9.79 -6.43
C ASP A 152 -11.71 -9.23 -5.00
N THR A 153 -10.58 -9.15 -4.28
CA THR A 153 -10.53 -8.50 -2.97
C THR A 153 -10.50 -6.98 -3.16
N GLU A 154 -11.34 -6.27 -2.42
CA GLU A 154 -11.49 -4.81 -2.43
C GLU A 154 -10.79 -4.18 -1.22
N ILE A 155 -10.26 -2.96 -1.36
CA ILE A 155 -9.74 -2.10 -0.28
C ILE A 155 -10.69 -0.92 -0.04
N MET A 156 -10.83 -0.50 1.22
CA MET A 156 -11.59 0.70 1.56
C MET A 156 -10.75 1.98 1.31
N THR A 157 -11.28 2.89 0.50
CA THR A 157 -10.72 4.22 0.24
C THR A 157 -11.65 5.33 0.72
N LYS A 158 -11.21 6.60 0.69
CA LYS A 158 -12.11 7.74 0.96
C LYS A 158 -13.29 7.85 -0.01
N GLU A 159 -13.16 7.29 -1.22
CA GLU A 159 -14.24 7.25 -2.22
C GLU A 159 -15.12 6.00 -2.10
N GLY A 160 -14.73 5.03 -1.27
CA GLY A 160 -15.41 3.75 -1.06
C GLY A 160 -14.55 2.54 -1.44
N TRP A 161 -15.21 1.41 -1.67
CA TRP A 161 -14.53 0.15 -2.00
C TRP A 161 -13.98 0.17 -3.43
N LYS A 162 -12.71 -0.20 -3.58
CA LYS A 162 -12.03 -0.32 -4.88
C LYS A 162 -11.25 -1.62 -4.97
N THR A 163 -11.21 -2.17 -6.17
CA THR A 163 -10.28 -3.25 -6.56
C THR A 163 -8.97 -2.65 -7.07
N HIS A 164 -7.93 -3.47 -7.16
CA HIS A 164 -6.57 -3.09 -7.58
C HIS A 164 -6.50 -2.24 -8.87
N ASP A 165 -7.34 -2.52 -9.86
CA ASP A 165 -7.42 -1.86 -11.17
C ASP A 165 -7.93 -0.41 -11.12
N ARG A 166 -8.46 0.02 -9.97
CA ARG A 166 -9.04 1.36 -9.76
C ARG A 166 -8.26 2.20 -8.76
N LEU A 167 -7.13 1.71 -8.29
CA LEU A 167 -6.32 2.38 -7.28
C LEU A 167 -5.25 3.27 -7.92
N HIS A 168 -4.93 4.36 -7.22
CA HIS A 168 -3.85 5.25 -7.58
C HIS A 168 -2.90 5.42 -6.40
N ILE A 169 -1.60 5.42 -6.67
CA ILE A 169 -0.59 5.71 -5.65
C ILE A 169 -0.81 7.11 -5.08
N GLY A 170 -0.69 7.23 -3.76
CA GLY A 170 -0.97 8.45 -2.99
C GLY A 170 -2.42 8.58 -2.51
N GLU A 171 -3.37 7.82 -3.08
CA GLU A 171 -4.77 7.85 -2.63
C GLU A 171 -4.90 7.38 -1.17
N LYS A 172 -5.87 7.95 -0.45
CA LYS A 172 -6.11 7.65 0.96
C LYS A 172 -6.91 6.36 1.15
N VAL A 173 -6.30 5.36 1.77
CA VAL A 173 -6.88 4.05 2.08
C VAL A 173 -7.02 3.84 3.59
N MET A 174 -8.06 3.11 4.01
CA MET A 174 -8.32 2.84 5.42
C MET A 174 -7.38 1.75 5.94
N VAL A 175 -6.68 2.06 7.02
CA VAL A 175 -5.71 1.18 7.69
C VAL A 175 -6.09 0.98 9.14
N LEU A 176 -5.47 0.00 9.79
CA LEU A 176 -5.48 -0.18 11.24
C LEU A 176 -4.06 -0.08 11.76
N ASN A 177 -3.75 1.00 12.47
CA ASN A 177 -2.43 1.17 13.06
C ASN A 177 -2.23 0.10 14.16
N PRO A 178 -1.24 -0.80 14.04
CA PRO A 178 -1.04 -1.88 15.01
C PRO A 178 -0.68 -1.40 16.42
N GLU A 179 -0.09 -0.20 16.55
CA GLU A 179 0.33 0.39 17.82
C GLU A 179 -0.85 1.05 18.53
N THR A 180 -1.54 1.98 17.84
CA THR A 180 -2.67 2.72 18.43
C THR A 180 -3.95 1.92 18.47
N LYS A 181 -4.06 0.85 17.64
CA LYS A 181 -5.24 -0.01 17.47
C LYS A 181 -6.47 0.73 16.96
N LYS A 182 -6.25 1.90 16.37
CA LYS A 182 -7.28 2.73 15.75
C LYS A 182 -7.15 2.67 14.24
N SER A 183 -8.27 2.86 13.55
CA SER A 183 -8.29 3.05 12.11
C SER A 183 -8.07 4.50 11.73
N SER A 184 -7.45 4.71 10.59
CA SER A 184 -7.21 6.03 10.00
C SER A 184 -7.10 5.90 8.49
N PHE A 185 -7.03 7.04 7.80
CA PHE A 185 -6.72 7.06 6.36
C PHE A 185 -5.26 7.42 6.14
N GLU A 186 -4.52 6.55 5.47
CA GLU A 186 -3.12 6.73 5.09
C GLU A 186 -2.95 6.74 3.56
N PRO A 187 -1.90 7.38 3.02
CA PRO A 187 -1.61 7.29 1.59
C PRO A 187 -1.20 5.87 1.19
N LEU A 188 -1.72 5.38 0.07
CA LEU A 188 -1.27 4.18 -0.60
C LEU A 188 0.13 4.43 -1.18
N ILE A 189 1.12 3.65 -0.73
CA ILE A 189 2.54 3.82 -1.10
C ILE A 189 2.86 3.10 -2.40
N ASP A 190 2.33 1.89 -2.55
CA ASP A 190 2.62 1.01 -3.69
C ASP A 190 1.49 0.01 -3.90
N ILE A 191 1.44 -0.58 -5.09
CA ILE A 191 0.53 -1.67 -5.44
C ILE A 191 1.35 -2.71 -6.20
N TYR A 192 1.51 -3.89 -5.61
CA TYR A 192 2.04 -5.03 -6.33
C TYR A 192 0.90 -5.76 -7.04
N ILE A 193 1.07 -6.02 -8.33
CA ILE A 193 0.19 -6.85 -9.16
C ILE A 193 1.03 -8.00 -9.72
N GLY A 194 0.69 -9.23 -9.35
CA GLY A 194 1.30 -10.44 -9.86
C GLY A 194 0.69 -10.87 -11.20
N LYS A 195 1.49 -11.54 -12.02
CA LYS A 195 1.06 -12.06 -13.32
C LYS A 195 -0.11 -13.04 -13.16
N LYS A 196 -0.95 -13.09 -14.19
CA LYS A 196 -2.03 -14.06 -14.30
C LYS A 196 -1.45 -15.43 -14.66
N GLU A 197 -1.50 -16.35 -13.70
CA GLU A 197 -1.02 -17.72 -13.88
C GLU A 197 -1.70 -18.66 -12.87
N GLU A 198 -1.62 -19.97 -13.12
CA GLU A 198 -2.17 -20.96 -12.19
C GLU A 198 -1.27 -21.07 -10.96
N ARG A 199 -1.84 -20.77 -9.78
CA ARG A 199 -1.16 -20.78 -8.49
C ARG A 199 -1.97 -21.51 -7.44
N GLY A 200 -1.29 -22.14 -6.49
CA GLY A 200 -1.92 -22.68 -5.29
C GLY A 200 -2.15 -21.58 -4.25
N LEU A 201 -3.41 -21.25 -3.96
CA LEU A 201 -3.79 -20.28 -2.93
C LEU A 201 -4.53 -20.94 -1.78
N TYR A 202 -4.69 -20.19 -0.70
CA TYR A 202 -5.38 -20.60 0.51
C TYR A 202 -6.68 -19.82 0.63
N LYS A 203 -7.78 -20.55 0.81
CA LYS A 203 -9.11 -20.00 1.00
C LYS A 203 -9.55 -20.23 2.44
N MET A 204 -9.83 -19.13 3.14
CA MET A 204 -10.41 -19.15 4.47
C MET A 204 -11.86 -18.70 4.39
N LYS A 205 -12.78 -19.66 4.53
CA LYS A 205 -14.22 -19.39 4.45
C LYS A 205 -14.93 -19.78 5.75
N SER A 206 -15.73 -18.86 6.27
CA SER A 206 -16.64 -19.04 7.40
C SER A 206 -17.93 -18.26 7.17
N ARG A 207 -18.84 -18.23 8.16
CA ARG A 207 -20.09 -17.46 8.06
C ARG A 207 -19.88 -15.96 7.83
N ASN A 208 -18.80 -15.38 8.39
CA ASN A 208 -18.54 -13.94 8.37
C ASN A 208 -17.08 -13.61 7.96
N HIS A 209 -16.41 -14.54 7.27
CA HIS A 209 -15.09 -14.28 6.71
C HIS A 209 -14.92 -15.10 5.43
N ASP A 210 -14.43 -14.44 4.39
CA ASP A 210 -14.12 -15.04 3.10
C ASP A 210 -12.88 -14.31 2.59
N SER A 211 -11.77 -15.03 2.50
CA SER A 211 -10.54 -14.53 1.92
C SER A 211 -9.85 -15.60 1.09
N ILE A 212 -9.13 -15.13 0.08
CA ILE A 212 -8.23 -15.95 -0.73
C ILE A 212 -6.89 -15.23 -0.76
N SER A 213 -5.83 -15.93 -0.36
CA SER A 213 -4.50 -15.36 -0.27
C SER A 213 -3.42 -16.40 -0.52
N THR A 214 -2.23 -15.92 -0.82
CA THR A 214 -1.01 -16.73 -0.89
C THR A 214 -0.62 -17.25 0.50
N GLY A 215 0.22 -18.28 0.54
CA GLY A 215 0.62 -18.93 1.79
C GLY A 215 1.34 -17.99 2.76
N LYS A 216 2.15 -17.07 2.23
CA LYS A 216 2.88 -16.10 3.07
C LYS A 216 2.11 -14.82 3.35
N HIS A 217 0.93 -14.57 2.77
CA HIS A 217 0.16 -13.34 3.03
C HIS A 217 -0.04 -13.08 4.53
N ARG A 218 0.17 -11.82 4.93
CA ARG A 218 0.22 -11.40 6.34
C ARG A 218 -1.15 -11.03 6.86
N TRP A 219 -1.39 -11.41 8.10
CA TRP A 219 -2.62 -11.14 8.84
C TRP A 219 -2.28 -10.51 10.17
N LEU A 220 -2.92 -9.38 10.47
CA LEU A 220 -2.87 -8.80 11.81
C LEU A 220 -3.69 -9.69 12.76
N VAL A 221 -3.08 -10.13 13.86
CA VAL A 221 -3.75 -11.00 14.83
C VAL A 221 -3.74 -10.40 16.23
N PHE A 222 -4.85 -10.59 16.95
CA PHE A 222 -4.94 -10.33 18.39
C PHE A 222 -4.58 -11.61 19.19
N PRO A 223 -4.07 -11.47 20.42
CA PRO A 223 -3.62 -12.55 21.29
C PRO A 223 -4.67 -13.62 21.55
N LYS A 224 -4.16 -14.79 21.93
CA LYS A 224 -4.98 -15.88 22.44
C LYS A 224 -5.65 -15.46 23.76
N PRO A 225 -6.91 -15.86 24.01
CA PRO A 225 -7.60 -15.63 25.28
C PRO A 225 -6.91 -16.24 26.53
N THR A 226 -5.89 -17.10 26.37
CA THR A 226 -5.17 -17.70 27.50
C THR A 226 -4.22 -16.74 28.21
N GLU A 227 -3.69 -15.72 27.52
CA GLU A 227 -2.92 -14.63 28.15
C GLU A 227 -3.83 -13.60 28.86
N PHE A 228 -5.13 -13.64 28.60
CA PHE A 228 -6.14 -12.84 29.30
C PHE A 228 -6.57 -13.42 30.65
N ASN A 229 -6.25 -14.69 30.93
CA ASN A 229 -6.87 -15.47 32.01
C ASN A 229 -6.03 -15.62 33.29
N THR A 230 -4.89 -14.93 33.43
CA THR A 230 -4.18 -14.83 34.72
C THR A 230 -4.69 -13.72 35.63
N LEU A 231 -5.67 -12.93 35.18
CA LEU A 231 -6.37 -11.94 36.02
C LEU A 231 -7.87 -12.30 36.13
N GLN A 232 -8.14 -13.21 37.07
CA GLN A 232 -9.37 -13.40 37.85
C GLN A 232 -10.74 -13.30 37.14
N HIS A 233 -11.41 -14.45 37.03
CA HIS A 233 -12.86 -14.67 37.17
C HIS A 233 -13.81 -13.49 36.84
N ARG A 234 -13.98 -13.11 35.56
CA ARG A 234 -15.22 -12.43 35.11
C ARG A 234 -15.72 -12.96 33.77
N LYS A 235 -16.94 -13.52 33.80
CA LYS A 235 -17.67 -14.16 32.68
C LYS A 235 -18.13 -13.21 31.56
N HIS A 236 -17.76 -11.94 31.57
CA HIS A 236 -18.14 -10.97 30.53
C HIS A 236 -17.05 -9.92 30.35
N LEU A 237 -16.01 -10.23 29.58
CA LEU A 237 -15.10 -9.21 29.07
C LEU A 237 -15.75 -8.55 27.84
N THR A 238 -16.34 -7.37 28.06
CA THR A 238 -16.54 -6.39 26.99
C THR A 238 -15.18 -6.05 26.40
N LEU A 239 -15.10 -6.04 25.07
CA LEU A 239 -13.89 -5.79 24.29
C LEU A 239 -13.54 -4.28 24.32
N ASN A 240 -13.42 -3.76 25.54
CA ASN A 240 -13.02 -2.40 25.85
C ASN A 240 -11.70 -2.50 26.67
N GLU A 241 -10.66 -1.95 26.06
CA GLU A 241 -9.48 -1.33 26.70
C GLU A 241 -8.16 -2.09 26.92
N GLN A 242 -8.01 -3.41 26.83
CA GLN A 242 -6.67 -4.02 27.04
C GLN A 242 -6.31 -5.21 26.15
N VAL A 243 -6.72 -5.22 24.87
CA VAL A 243 -6.20 -6.23 23.91
C VAL A 243 -4.88 -5.73 23.34
N GLN A 244 -3.75 -6.27 23.81
CA GLN A 244 -2.45 -6.09 23.13
C GLN A 244 -2.55 -6.65 21.71
N VAL A 245 -1.85 -6.07 20.73
CA VAL A 245 -1.69 -6.72 19.41
C VAL A 245 -0.47 -7.63 19.54
N THR A 246 -0.58 -8.91 19.16
CA THR A 246 0.55 -9.85 19.29
C THR A 246 1.50 -9.82 18.10
N GLY A 247 1.07 -9.31 16.95
CA GLY A 247 1.90 -9.16 15.76
C GLY A 247 1.20 -9.65 14.50
N PHE A 248 2.00 -10.07 13.52
CA PHE A 248 1.53 -10.59 12.24
C PHE A 248 1.80 -12.08 12.10
N LYS A 249 0.85 -12.79 11.50
CA LYS A 249 0.99 -14.18 11.07
C LYS A 249 0.84 -14.32 9.57
N THR A 250 1.36 -15.39 9.01
CA THR A 250 1.17 -15.73 7.60
C THR A 250 -0.02 -16.68 7.43
N THR A 251 -0.64 -16.72 6.26
CA THR A 251 -1.79 -17.61 5.99
C THR A 251 -1.50 -19.08 6.34
N ASP A 252 -0.28 -19.56 6.04
CA ASP A 252 0.16 -20.93 6.33
C ASP A 252 0.45 -21.21 7.81
N THR A 253 0.58 -20.18 8.65
CA THR A 253 0.79 -20.30 10.11
C THR A 253 -0.44 -19.94 10.94
N LEU A 254 -1.50 -19.44 10.29
CA LEU A 254 -2.78 -19.16 10.94
C LEU A 254 -3.46 -20.43 11.44
N SER A 255 -4.09 -20.30 12.60
CA SER A 255 -4.83 -21.38 13.24
C SER A 255 -6.20 -20.89 13.73
N SER A 256 -7.12 -21.82 13.98
CA SER A 256 -8.50 -21.48 14.41
C SER A 256 -8.60 -20.69 15.73
N VAL A 257 -7.51 -20.63 16.51
CA VAL A 257 -7.45 -19.86 17.76
C VAL A 257 -7.08 -18.39 17.55
N ASP A 258 -6.47 -18.06 16.41
CA ASP A 258 -6.08 -16.70 16.08
C ASP A 258 -7.31 -15.83 15.77
N LYS A 259 -7.23 -14.53 16.13
CA LYS A 259 -8.32 -13.57 15.99
C LYS A 259 -7.90 -12.43 15.08
N ILE A 260 -8.58 -12.28 13.96
CA ILE A 260 -8.32 -11.19 12.99
C ILE A 260 -9.36 -10.09 13.20
N PRO A 261 -8.97 -8.80 13.28
CA PRO A 261 -9.90 -7.70 13.43
C PRO A 261 -10.84 -7.57 12.23
N LEU A 262 -12.14 -7.39 12.51
CA LEU A 262 -13.15 -7.00 11.50
C LEU A 262 -13.30 -5.49 11.41
N THR A 263 -12.96 -4.78 12.50
CA THR A 263 -13.24 -3.36 12.68
C THR A 263 -12.31 -2.76 13.74
N ALA A 264 -12.16 -1.44 13.74
CA ALA A 264 -11.41 -0.66 14.72
C ALA A 264 -12.04 0.73 14.89
N GLN A 265 -11.80 1.37 16.04
CA GLN A 265 -12.24 2.75 16.28
C GLN A 265 -11.49 3.71 15.36
N TYR A 266 -12.21 4.60 14.68
CA TYR A 266 -11.59 5.59 13.79
C TYR A 266 -11.05 6.80 14.57
N ASP A 267 -9.81 7.19 14.29
CA ASP A 267 -9.11 8.28 14.99
C ASP A 267 -9.22 9.64 14.28
N GLY A 268 -9.84 9.68 13.10
CA GLY A 268 -9.86 10.88 12.25
C GLY A 268 -11.16 11.69 12.33
N PHE A 269 -11.90 11.59 13.44
CA PHE A 269 -13.15 12.35 13.62
C PHE A 269 -12.87 13.85 13.86
N LEU A 270 -13.76 14.69 13.36
CA LEU A 270 -13.79 16.10 13.74
C LEU A 270 -14.28 16.27 15.18
N ILE A 271 -13.71 17.25 15.89
CA ILE A 271 -14.14 17.61 17.24
C ILE A 271 -15.38 18.50 17.16
N ASP A 272 -15.35 19.52 16.29
CA ASP A 272 -16.44 20.46 16.12
C ASP A 272 -17.43 19.99 15.04
N PRO A 273 -18.75 19.96 15.34
CA PRO A 273 -19.75 19.51 14.38
C PRO A 273 -19.98 20.55 13.29
N ARG A 274 -19.84 20.15 12.02
CA ARG A 274 -20.15 21.00 10.85
C ARG A 274 -21.66 21.21 10.65
N TYR A 275 -22.45 20.22 11.03
CA TYR A 275 -23.90 20.24 10.95
C TYR A 275 -24.49 20.07 12.34
N SER A 276 -25.70 20.55 12.57
CA SER A 276 -26.48 20.20 13.76
C SER A 276 -26.87 18.71 13.75
N THR A 277 -27.09 18.14 14.93
CA THR A 277 -27.54 16.74 15.05
C THR A 277 -28.91 16.53 14.39
N SER A 278 -29.84 17.48 14.52
CA SER A 278 -31.18 17.35 13.93
C SER A 278 -31.16 17.43 12.40
N PHE A 279 -30.24 18.21 11.79
CA PHE A 279 -30.00 18.15 10.35
C PHE A 279 -29.46 16.78 9.90
N VAL A 280 -28.52 16.20 10.66
CA VAL A 280 -27.97 14.86 10.35
C VAL A 280 -29.04 13.78 10.43
N GLU A 281 -29.94 13.86 11.41
CA GLU A 281 -31.10 12.97 11.52
C GLU A 281 -32.09 13.17 10.38
N LEU A 282 -32.42 14.42 10.03
CA LEU A 282 -33.28 14.73 8.89
C LEU A 282 -32.70 14.20 7.58
N MET A 283 -31.39 14.32 7.39
CA MET A 283 -30.67 13.75 6.28
C MET A 283 -30.80 12.21 6.27
N ALA A 284 -30.64 11.55 7.41
CA ALA A 284 -30.84 10.11 7.52
C ALA A 284 -32.28 9.67 7.14
N TRP A 285 -33.29 10.49 7.44
CA TRP A 285 -34.66 10.25 6.97
C TRP A 285 -34.81 10.51 5.47
N PHE A 286 -34.26 11.60 4.94
CA PHE A 286 -34.45 12.00 3.54
C PHE A 286 -33.85 10.99 2.54
N TRP A 287 -32.72 10.34 2.84
CA TRP A 287 -32.14 9.35 1.92
C TRP A 287 -32.77 7.95 2.00
N THR A 288 -33.42 7.62 3.13
CA THR A 288 -34.08 6.32 3.33
C THR A 288 -35.56 6.35 2.93
N GLU A 289 -36.30 7.37 3.33
CA GLU A 289 -37.73 7.50 3.04
C GLU A 289 -38.01 7.98 1.60
N ASP A 290 -39.21 7.71 1.07
CA ASP A 290 -39.61 8.09 -0.29
C ASP A 290 -39.95 9.59 -0.45
N GLY A 291 -39.56 10.17 -1.61
CA GLY A 291 -39.91 11.56 -2.01
C GLY A 291 -38.77 12.50 -2.50
N TYR A 292 -37.63 11.94 -2.92
CA TYR A 292 -36.42 12.65 -3.38
C TYR A 292 -36.64 13.82 -4.36
N SER A 293 -37.53 13.67 -5.34
CA SER A 293 -37.70 14.64 -6.43
C SER A 293 -38.83 15.63 -6.23
N THR A 294 -39.70 15.42 -5.24
CA THR A 294 -40.92 16.22 -5.03
C THR A 294 -40.82 17.19 -3.85
N GLY A 295 -39.73 17.12 -3.06
CA GLY A 295 -39.61 17.88 -1.81
C GLY A 295 -40.58 17.35 -0.75
N GLU A 296 -40.82 16.05 -0.75
CA GLU A 296 -41.72 15.38 0.19
C GLU A 296 -40.96 14.29 0.95
N ILE A 297 -41.28 14.12 2.23
CA ILE A 297 -40.85 12.97 3.05
C ILE A 297 -42.14 12.30 3.54
N SER A 298 -42.32 11.02 3.21
CA SER A 298 -43.54 10.28 3.57
C SER A 298 -43.25 9.23 4.63
N GLN A 299 -44.07 9.19 5.69
CA GLN A 299 -43.92 8.20 6.76
C GLN A 299 -45.27 7.80 7.35
N ARG A 300 -45.44 6.51 7.67
CA ARG A 300 -46.66 5.95 8.26
C ARG A 300 -46.53 5.66 9.75
N ASP A 301 -45.34 5.26 10.22
CA ASP A 301 -45.13 4.94 11.63
C ASP A 301 -45.17 6.21 12.48
N ILE A 302 -46.06 6.25 13.48
CA ILE A 302 -46.31 7.45 14.29
C ILE A 302 -45.07 7.93 15.07
N ASN A 303 -44.22 7.01 15.52
CA ASN A 303 -43.00 7.37 16.24
C ASN A 303 -41.98 7.96 15.29
N LYS A 304 -41.83 7.39 14.09
CA LYS A 304 -40.95 7.93 13.05
C LYS A 304 -41.43 9.29 12.55
N VAL A 305 -42.75 9.48 12.40
CA VAL A 305 -43.37 10.78 12.09
C VAL A 305 -42.96 11.83 13.11
N GLU A 306 -43.08 11.51 14.40
CA GLU A 306 -42.69 12.42 15.49
C GLU A 306 -41.19 12.75 15.45
N MET A 307 -40.33 11.78 15.13
CA MET A 307 -38.89 12.03 14.97
C MET A 307 -38.59 13.00 13.81
N ILE A 308 -39.23 12.80 12.65
CA ILE A 308 -39.04 13.68 11.48
C ILE A 308 -39.55 15.10 11.80
N ARG A 309 -40.71 15.22 12.45
CA ARG A 309 -41.29 16.50 12.89
C ARG A 309 -40.33 17.25 13.81
N ASN A 310 -39.80 16.59 14.83
CA ASN A 310 -38.86 17.21 15.77
C ASN A 310 -37.59 17.70 15.06
N CYS A 311 -37.09 16.97 14.06
CA CYS A 311 -35.95 17.42 13.27
C CYS A 311 -36.28 18.71 12.51
N LEU A 312 -37.40 18.73 11.79
CA LEU A 312 -37.84 19.89 11.01
C LEU A 312 -38.17 21.11 11.88
N GLU A 313 -38.81 20.91 13.03
CA GLU A 313 -39.09 21.99 13.99
C GLU A 313 -37.81 22.58 14.58
N THR A 314 -36.84 21.73 14.93
CA THR A 314 -35.56 22.17 15.50
C THR A 314 -34.74 22.97 14.49
N GLU A 315 -34.66 22.49 13.25
CA GLU A 315 -33.82 23.11 12.21
C GLU A 315 -34.47 24.34 11.57
N TYR A 316 -35.79 24.30 11.39
CA TYR A 316 -36.48 25.25 10.50
C TYR A 316 -37.70 25.92 11.15
N GLY A 317 -37.96 25.67 12.43
CA GLY A 317 -39.09 26.22 13.16
C GLY A 317 -40.43 25.53 12.84
N LYS A 318 -41.52 26.09 13.38
CA LYS A 318 -42.85 25.48 13.33
C LYS A 318 -43.41 25.29 11.90
N PRO A 319 -44.23 24.24 11.67
CA PRO A 319 -44.84 24.00 10.37
C PRO A 319 -45.86 25.08 9.99
N GLY A 320 -46.14 25.19 8.68
CA GLY A 320 -47.17 26.08 8.15
C GLY A 320 -48.58 25.49 8.19
N GLY A 321 -49.59 26.37 8.22
CA GLY A 321 -51.01 25.99 8.11
C GLY A 321 -51.50 25.79 6.66
N MET A 322 -52.76 25.39 6.51
CA MET A 322 -53.43 25.20 5.20
C MET A 322 -53.54 26.53 4.42
N GLY A 323 -53.24 26.53 3.11
CA GLY A 323 -53.40 27.70 2.22
C GLY A 323 -52.11 28.52 1.97
N TRP A 324 -50.99 27.85 1.69
CA TRP A 324 -49.66 28.43 1.71
C TRP A 324 -49.32 29.32 0.50
N HIS A 325 -49.88 30.53 0.47
CA HIS A 325 -49.43 31.63 -0.37
C HIS A 325 -49.19 32.87 0.50
N GLY A 326 -47.92 33.29 0.65
CA GLY A 326 -47.59 34.65 1.11
C GLY A 326 -46.96 34.87 2.49
N LYS A 327 -46.51 33.85 3.24
CA LYS A 327 -45.70 34.09 4.46
C LYS A 327 -44.22 33.77 4.20
N ASN A 328 -43.39 34.81 4.08
CA ASN A 328 -41.98 34.73 3.63
C ASN A 328 -41.04 33.84 4.47
N ASN A 329 -41.46 33.25 5.60
CA ASN A 329 -40.57 32.56 6.55
C ASN A 329 -40.92 31.11 6.92
N ILE A 330 -42.00 30.48 6.42
CA ILE A 330 -42.27 29.07 6.77
C ILE A 330 -41.64 28.15 5.72
N LEU A 331 -40.88 27.16 6.18
CA LEU A 331 -40.05 26.37 5.27
C LEU A 331 -40.58 24.96 5.02
N TRP A 332 -41.62 24.54 5.76
CA TRP A 332 -42.22 23.22 5.61
C TRP A 332 -43.65 23.17 6.19
N ASN A 333 -44.40 22.13 5.82
CA ASN A 333 -45.69 21.77 6.43
C ASN A 333 -45.86 20.25 6.47
N GLU A 334 -46.88 19.78 7.17
CA GLU A 334 -47.25 18.37 7.20
C GLU A 334 -48.73 18.15 6.93
N LYS A 335 -49.07 16.98 6.37
CA LYS A 335 -50.44 16.56 6.10
C LYS A 335 -50.61 15.07 6.34
N LEU A 336 -51.54 14.71 7.22
CA LEU A 336 -52.00 13.32 7.35
C LEU A 336 -52.97 12.98 6.20
N ARG A 337 -52.64 11.93 5.44
CA ARG A 337 -53.51 11.38 4.39
C ARG A 337 -54.52 10.41 4.98
N LYS A 338 -55.61 10.16 4.22
CA LYS A 338 -56.67 9.21 4.59
C LYS A 338 -56.17 7.77 4.76
N ASP A 339 -55.06 7.41 4.13
CA ASP A 339 -54.42 6.09 4.21
C ASP A 339 -53.45 5.95 5.39
N GLY A 340 -53.42 6.93 6.29
CA GLY A 340 -52.58 6.93 7.49
C GLY A 340 -51.12 7.35 7.26
N VAL A 341 -50.76 7.79 6.04
CA VAL A 341 -49.41 8.30 5.74
C VAL A 341 -49.34 9.79 6.02
N THR A 342 -48.38 10.23 6.83
CA THR A 342 -48.03 11.64 6.99
C THR A 342 -47.03 12.04 5.91
N ILE A 343 -47.32 13.12 5.20
CA ILE A 343 -46.41 13.73 4.22
C ILE A 343 -45.90 15.04 4.79
N PHE A 344 -44.58 15.17 4.89
CA PHE A 344 -43.89 16.42 5.16
C PHE A 344 -43.50 17.06 3.83
N LYS A 345 -44.01 18.26 3.54
CA LYS A 345 -43.60 19.04 2.37
C LYS A 345 -42.57 20.07 2.79
N ILE A 346 -41.41 20.04 2.16
CA ILE A 346 -40.30 20.94 2.44
C ILE A 346 -40.06 21.91 1.28
N SER A 347 -39.64 23.13 1.60
CA SER A 347 -39.37 24.18 0.62
C SER A 347 -38.18 23.82 -0.28
N LYS A 348 -38.11 24.46 -1.46
CA LYS A 348 -36.96 24.32 -2.38
C LYS A 348 -35.61 24.64 -1.73
N LYS A 349 -35.60 25.52 -0.71
CA LYS A 349 -34.40 25.86 0.06
C LYS A 349 -33.89 24.63 0.82
N ILE A 350 -34.75 23.99 1.61
CA ILE A 350 -34.39 22.76 2.37
C ILE A 350 -33.99 21.63 1.40
N VAL A 351 -34.74 21.45 0.31
CA VAL A 351 -34.40 20.44 -0.70
C VAL A 351 -32.98 20.69 -1.24
N LYS A 352 -32.63 21.93 -1.57
CA LYS A 352 -31.28 22.27 -2.03
C LYS A 352 -30.22 21.91 -0.99
N GLU A 353 -30.42 22.30 0.28
CA GLU A 353 -29.48 21.98 1.38
C GLU A 353 -29.26 20.47 1.54
N LEU A 354 -30.33 19.66 1.44
CA LEU A 354 -30.23 18.19 1.51
C LEU A 354 -29.56 17.59 0.27
N LEU A 355 -29.85 18.14 -0.92
CA LEU A 355 -29.26 17.68 -2.18
C LEU A 355 -27.76 18.02 -2.30
N ASP A 356 -27.32 19.12 -1.71
CA ASP A 356 -25.90 19.52 -1.69
C ASP A 356 -25.03 18.46 -0.98
N VAL A 357 -25.59 17.76 0.02
CA VAL A 357 -24.88 16.71 0.79
C VAL A 357 -25.31 15.28 0.42
N CYS A 358 -26.43 15.10 -0.28
CA CYS A 358 -26.99 13.80 -0.67
C CYS A 358 -27.59 13.81 -2.09
N PRO A 359 -26.75 14.06 -3.12
CA PRO A 359 -27.20 13.99 -4.49
C PRO A 359 -27.62 12.56 -4.84
N ASN A 360 -28.73 12.43 -5.55
CA ASN A 360 -29.34 11.19 -6.02
C ASN A 360 -29.73 10.19 -4.89
N LYS A 361 -30.09 10.73 -3.72
CA LYS A 361 -30.26 10.00 -2.44
C LYS A 361 -29.05 9.14 -2.09
N ASN A 362 -27.85 9.63 -2.37
CA ASN A 362 -26.63 8.98 -1.92
C ASN A 362 -25.79 10.02 -1.16
N PRO A 363 -25.72 9.92 0.17
CA PRO A 363 -24.91 10.83 0.97
C PRO A 363 -23.48 10.86 0.44
N THR A 364 -22.93 12.06 0.27
CA THR A 364 -21.55 12.24 -0.17
C THR A 364 -20.57 11.71 0.87
N LYS A 365 -19.39 11.28 0.44
CA LYS A 365 -18.35 10.83 1.38
C LYS A 365 -17.86 12.00 2.22
N GLU A 366 -17.82 13.19 1.65
CA GLU A 366 -17.51 14.46 2.30
C GLU A 366 -18.47 14.75 3.45
N PHE A 367 -19.77 14.58 3.24
CA PHE A 367 -20.76 14.71 4.32
C PHE A 367 -20.46 13.73 5.45
N ILE A 368 -20.31 12.43 5.14
CA ILE A 368 -20.06 11.39 6.14
C ILE A 368 -18.76 11.63 6.92
N LEU A 369 -17.68 12.02 6.23
CA LEU A 369 -16.37 12.33 6.84
C LEU A 369 -16.40 13.60 7.70
N SER A 370 -17.38 14.49 7.49
CA SER A 370 -17.52 15.72 8.27
C SER A 370 -18.36 15.58 9.55
N LEU A 371 -18.91 14.39 9.80
CA LEU A 371 -19.68 14.12 11.02
C LEU A 371 -18.74 13.85 12.20
N THR A 372 -19.14 14.31 13.39
CA THR A 372 -18.54 13.83 14.64
C THR A 372 -18.88 12.36 14.86
N GLU A 373 -18.15 11.65 15.73
CA GLU A 373 -18.42 10.25 16.06
C GLU A 373 -19.90 10.04 16.48
N LYS A 374 -20.40 10.88 17.40
CA LYS A 374 -21.79 10.82 17.87
C LYS A 374 -22.81 11.02 16.74
N GLN A 375 -22.56 11.96 15.84
CA GLN A 375 -23.44 12.21 14.70
C GLN A 375 -23.42 11.07 13.69
N LEU A 376 -22.25 10.48 13.43
CA LEU A 376 -22.13 9.34 12.53
C LEU A 376 -22.90 8.12 13.07
N HIS A 377 -22.76 7.83 14.36
CA HIS A 377 -23.54 6.79 15.03
C HIS A 377 -25.05 7.07 14.92
N ARG A 378 -25.46 8.31 15.17
CA ARG A 378 -26.87 8.72 15.05
C ARG A 378 -27.39 8.56 13.61
N PHE A 379 -26.60 9.00 12.62
CA PHE A 379 -26.92 8.84 11.21
C PHE A 379 -27.15 7.37 10.83
N ILE A 380 -26.28 6.47 11.28
CA ILE A 380 -26.40 5.02 11.04
C ILE A 380 -27.65 4.47 11.70
N ASP A 381 -27.91 4.80 12.97
CA ASP A 381 -29.07 4.32 13.71
C ASP A 381 -30.39 4.75 13.05
N ILE A 382 -30.53 6.03 12.68
CA ILE A 382 -31.73 6.51 11.97
C ILE A 382 -31.87 5.84 10.61
N SER A 383 -30.77 5.65 9.87
CA SER A 383 -30.80 4.97 8.58
C SER A 383 -31.30 3.52 8.69
N ILE A 384 -30.97 2.82 9.78
CA ILE A 384 -31.51 1.48 10.09
C ILE A 384 -32.98 1.56 10.48
N ILE A 385 -33.42 2.60 11.18
CA ILE A 385 -34.84 2.77 11.52
C ILE A 385 -35.67 3.05 10.27
N GLY A 386 -35.16 3.84 9.31
CA GLY A 386 -35.82 4.11 8.03
C GLY A 386 -35.96 2.83 7.18
N ASP A 387 -34.82 2.32 6.69
CA ASP A 387 -34.76 1.28 5.64
C ASP A 387 -34.29 -0.10 6.16
N GLY A 388 -34.24 -0.29 7.48
CA GLY A 388 -33.65 -1.47 8.10
C GLY A 388 -34.62 -2.34 8.90
N THR A 389 -34.05 -3.29 9.63
CA THR A 389 -34.77 -4.15 10.57
C THR A 389 -33.89 -4.43 11.77
N ILE A 390 -34.45 -4.36 12.97
CA ILE A 390 -33.77 -4.71 14.20
C ILE A 390 -34.44 -5.94 14.78
N HIS A 391 -33.70 -7.04 14.88
CA HIS A 391 -34.14 -8.27 15.53
C HIS A 391 -33.47 -8.40 16.91
N ARG A 392 -34.29 -8.60 17.95
CA ARG A 392 -33.84 -8.92 19.31
C ARG A 392 -34.28 -10.34 19.63
N PRO A 393 -33.37 -11.34 19.58
CA PRO A 393 -33.72 -12.72 19.91
C PRO A 393 -34.14 -12.82 21.37
N LYS A 394 -35.23 -13.55 21.67
CA LYS A 394 -35.76 -13.69 23.05
C LYS A 394 -34.75 -14.23 24.05
N CYS A 395 -33.77 -15.02 23.59
CA CYS A 395 -32.77 -15.68 24.43
C CYS A 395 -31.35 -15.08 24.27
N SER A 396 -31.22 -13.89 23.69
CA SER A 396 -29.92 -13.24 23.52
C SER A 396 -30.00 -11.74 23.76
N HIS A 397 -29.06 -11.21 24.53
CA HIS A 397 -28.84 -9.77 24.67
C HIS A 397 -28.29 -9.12 23.38
N SER A 398 -28.04 -9.91 22.32
CA SER A 398 -27.50 -9.43 21.05
C SER A 398 -28.58 -8.74 20.20
N LYS A 399 -28.40 -7.47 19.88
CA LYS A 399 -29.16 -6.77 18.84
C LYS A 399 -28.60 -7.17 17.46
N HIS A 400 -29.46 -7.67 16.56
CA HIS A 400 -29.11 -7.88 15.16
C HIS A 400 -29.76 -6.78 14.32
N SER A 401 -28.94 -5.93 13.72
CA SER A 401 -29.39 -4.82 12.88
C SER A 401 -29.08 -5.12 11.42
N TYR A 402 -30.04 -4.85 10.55
CA TYR A 402 -29.93 -5.02 9.10
C TYR A 402 -30.34 -3.72 8.41
N PHE A 403 -29.64 -3.35 7.35
CA PHE A 403 -30.02 -2.28 6.42
C PHE A 403 -30.32 -2.88 5.05
N HIS A 404 -31.47 -2.53 4.45
CA HIS A 404 -31.91 -3.11 3.18
C HIS A 404 -31.87 -2.06 2.07
N GLN A 405 -31.30 -2.39 0.92
CA GLN A 405 -31.20 -1.43 -0.18
C GLN A 405 -31.11 -2.12 -1.54
N SER A 406 -31.76 -1.56 -2.57
CA SER A 406 -31.67 -2.09 -3.94
C SER A 406 -30.47 -1.52 -4.70
N ASN A 407 -30.06 -0.29 -4.38
CA ASN A 407 -28.94 0.39 -5.04
C ASN A 407 -27.60 0.09 -4.36
N LYS A 408 -26.66 -0.52 -5.09
CA LYS A 408 -25.33 -0.89 -4.59
C LYS A 408 -24.47 0.31 -4.16
N LYS A 409 -24.59 1.48 -4.82
CA LYS A 409 -23.83 2.68 -4.40
C LYS A 409 -24.24 3.16 -3.01
N ARG A 410 -25.55 3.09 -2.69
CA ARG A 410 -26.06 3.43 -1.35
C ARG A 410 -25.63 2.42 -0.29
N VAL A 411 -25.55 1.14 -0.66
CA VAL A 411 -24.95 0.09 0.20
C VAL A 411 -23.50 0.42 0.52
N ASP A 412 -22.69 0.80 -0.49
CA ASP A 412 -21.28 1.17 -0.29
C ASP A 412 -21.12 2.44 0.56
N THR A 413 -22.07 3.38 0.49
CA THR A 413 -22.13 4.54 1.39
C THR A 413 -22.45 4.16 2.82
N PHE A 414 -23.43 3.26 3.03
CA PHE A 414 -23.73 2.76 4.36
C PHE A 414 -22.57 1.98 4.97
N GLU A 415 -21.93 1.09 4.20
CA GLU A 415 -20.75 0.35 4.65
C GLU A 415 -19.58 1.27 5.01
N PHE A 416 -19.37 2.33 4.24
CA PHE A 416 -18.36 3.36 4.54
C PHE A 416 -18.64 4.05 5.88
N ALA A 417 -19.89 4.46 6.12
CA ALA A 417 -20.29 5.03 7.41
C ALA A 417 -20.06 4.02 8.55
N CYS A 418 -20.44 2.76 8.37
CA CYS A 418 -20.20 1.71 9.37
C CYS A 418 -18.70 1.50 9.65
N ALA A 419 -17.85 1.47 8.63
CA ALA A 419 -16.40 1.30 8.80
C ALA A 419 -15.78 2.43 9.63
N LEU A 420 -16.20 3.68 9.39
CA LEU A 420 -15.79 4.83 10.20
C LEU A 420 -16.31 4.76 11.63
N ALA A 421 -17.56 4.31 11.83
CA ALA A 421 -18.15 4.12 13.16
C ALA A 421 -17.60 2.89 13.91
N GLY A 422 -16.57 2.23 13.39
CA GLY A 422 -16.03 1.01 14.00
C GLY A 422 -17.02 -0.15 14.03
N MET A 423 -17.97 -0.20 13.10
CA MET A 423 -18.97 -1.26 12.98
C MET A 423 -18.62 -2.23 11.85
N ALA A 424 -18.41 -3.50 12.19
CA ALA A 424 -18.18 -4.56 11.21
C ALA A 424 -19.47 -4.91 10.45
N THR A 425 -19.35 -5.13 9.14
CA THR A 425 -20.49 -5.44 8.26
C THR A 425 -20.31 -6.76 7.50
N ASN A 426 -21.43 -7.36 7.13
CA ASN A 426 -21.50 -8.47 6.18
C ASN A 426 -22.65 -8.22 5.21
N THR A 427 -22.32 -8.09 3.93
CA THR A 427 -23.26 -7.71 2.88
C THR A 427 -23.52 -8.85 1.91
N TYR A 428 -24.79 -9.13 1.66
CA TYR A 428 -25.19 -10.19 0.73
C TYR A 428 -26.47 -9.82 -0.01
N LYS A 429 -26.68 -10.44 -1.17
CA LYS A 429 -27.87 -10.24 -2.00
C LYS A 429 -28.91 -11.29 -1.65
N ARG A 430 -30.15 -10.88 -1.39
CA ARG A 430 -31.29 -11.78 -1.17
C ARG A 430 -32.26 -11.68 -2.33
N LYS A 431 -32.55 -12.81 -2.97
CA LYS A 431 -33.65 -12.93 -3.94
C LYS A 431 -34.97 -12.82 -3.18
N VAL A 432 -35.82 -11.88 -3.58
CA VAL A 432 -37.15 -11.72 -2.98
C VAL A 432 -38.16 -12.38 -3.92
N HIS A 433 -38.62 -13.58 -3.56
CA HIS A 433 -39.50 -14.36 -4.43
C HIS A 433 -40.98 -13.98 -4.35
N ASN A 434 -41.42 -13.21 -3.36
CA ASN A 434 -42.75 -12.58 -3.29
C ASN A 434 -42.71 -11.45 -2.25
N SER A 435 -42.96 -10.21 -2.66
CA SER A 435 -43.26 -9.13 -1.72
C SER A 435 -44.27 -8.15 -2.30
N SER A 436 -45.18 -7.68 -1.45
CA SER A 436 -46.17 -6.65 -1.76
C SER A 436 -45.54 -5.28 -2.06
N PHE A 437 -44.21 -5.14 -1.89
CA PHE A 437 -43.43 -3.90 -2.03
C PHE A 437 -42.41 -3.95 -3.18
N GLY A 438 -42.63 -4.83 -4.16
CA GLY A 438 -41.89 -4.85 -5.43
C GLY A 438 -41.12 -6.15 -5.70
N LYS A 439 -40.91 -6.43 -6.99
CA LYS A 439 -40.04 -7.50 -7.51
C LYS A 439 -38.62 -6.95 -7.64
N GLY A 440 -37.62 -7.67 -7.12
CA GLY A 440 -36.21 -7.32 -7.31
C GLY A 440 -35.30 -7.86 -6.20
N ASP A 441 -34.06 -8.17 -6.57
CA ASP A 441 -33.05 -8.54 -5.59
C ASP A 441 -32.73 -7.35 -4.68
N LYS A 442 -32.64 -7.59 -3.36
CA LYS A 442 -32.21 -6.57 -2.38
C LYS A 442 -30.85 -6.94 -1.80
N TRP A 443 -30.01 -5.94 -1.61
CA TRP A 443 -28.82 -6.05 -0.77
C TRP A 443 -29.22 -5.90 0.68
N ILE A 444 -28.62 -6.72 1.53
CA ILE A 444 -28.77 -6.68 2.98
C ILE A 444 -27.39 -6.47 3.57
N VAL A 445 -27.21 -5.38 4.31
CA VAL A 445 -26.03 -5.13 5.14
C VAL A 445 -26.36 -5.57 6.56
N SER A 446 -25.72 -6.64 7.03
CA SER A 446 -25.80 -7.08 8.42
C SER A 446 -24.72 -6.39 9.24
N ILE A 447 -25.11 -5.69 10.30
CA ILE A 447 -24.16 -5.16 11.28
C ILE A 447 -23.80 -6.28 12.26
N LEU A 448 -22.51 -6.59 12.38
CA LEU A 448 -22.01 -7.67 13.19
C LEU A 448 -21.75 -7.18 14.62
N SER A 449 -22.21 -7.93 15.61
CA SER A 449 -21.89 -7.68 17.03
C SER A 449 -20.46 -8.09 17.40
N ARG A 450 -19.78 -8.84 16.53
CA ARG A 450 -18.42 -9.34 16.74
C ARG A 450 -17.42 -8.37 16.11
N LYS A 451 -16.31 -8.14 16.82
CA LYS A 451 -15.20 -7.30 16.35
C LYS A 451 -14.05 -8.10 15.71
N VAL A 452 -14.09 -9.44 15.79
CA VAL A 452 -13.03 -10.33 15.29
C VAL A 452 -13.59 -11.54 14.55
N ILE A 453 -12.76 -12.11 13.67
CA ILE A 453 -13.04 -13.33 12.91
C ILE A 453 -12.81 -14.56 13.80
N ASN A 454 -13.69 -15.56 13.65
CA ASN A 454 -13.40 -16.93 14.05
C ASN A 454 -12.93 -17.68 12.82
N LEU A 455 -11.63 -17.95 12.76
CA LEU A 455 -11.03 -18.64 11.63
C LEU A 455 -11.56 -20.09 11.53
N PRO A 456 -11.72 -20.62 10.31
CA PRO A 456 -12.12 -22.00 10.12
C PRO A 456 -11.07 -22.96 10.67
N LYS A 457 -11.50 -24.16 11.11
CA LYS A 457 -10.57 -25.21 11.57
C LYS A 457 -9.65 -25.74 10.46
N LYS A 458 -10.08 -25.66 9.21
CA LYS A 458 -9.32 -26.07 8.03
C LYS A 458 -9.29 -24.93 7.03
N VAL A 459 -8.10 -24.63 6.53
CA VAL A 459 -7.88 -23.73 5.39
C VAL A 459 -7.86 -24.58 4.12
N GLU A 460 -8.64 -24.22 3.12
CA GLU A 460 -8.74 -24.95 1.86
C GLU A 460 -7.63 -24.49 0.92
N LYS A 461 -6.84 -25.42 0.37
CA LYS A 461 -5.91 -25.09 -0.73
C LYS A 461 -6.68 -25.18 -2.05
N ILE A 462 -6.65 -24.11 -2.83
CA ILE A 462 -7.35 -24.02 -4.12
C ILE A 462 -6.36 -23.76 -5.25
N ARG A 463 -6.72 -24.18 -6.46
CA ARG A 463 -6.08 -23.70 -7.69
C ARG A 463 -6.75 -22.39 -8.09
N TYR A 464 -5.95 -21.37 -8.30
CA TYR A 464 -6.39 -20.04 -8.67
C TYR A 464 -5.68 -19.63 -9.95
N ASN A 465 -6.40 -19.08 -10.93
CA ASN A 465 -5.87 -18.78 -12.27
C ASN A 465 -6.16 -17.34 -12.68
N ASP A 466 -5.91 -16.42 -11.76
CA ASP A 466 -6.03 -14.99 -12.01
C ASP A 466 -4.87 -14.24 -11.34
N ILE A 467 -4.82 -12.92 -11.52
CA ILE A 467 -3.80 -12.09 -10.85
C ILE A 467 -3.95 -12.14 -9.33
N VAL A 468 -2.83 -11.93 -8.64
CA VAL A 468 -2.83 -11.67 -7.20
C VAL A 468 -2.29 -10.28 -6.96
N TRP A 469 -2.76 -9.59 -5.92
CA TRP A 469 -2.29 -8.23 -5.66
C TRP A 469 -2.09 -7.94 -4.17
N CYS A 470 -1.30 -6.91 -3.86
CA CYS A 470 -1.05 -6.47 -2.49
C CYS A 470 -0.76 -4.96 -2.46
N PRO A 471 -1.48 -4.17 -1.66
CA PRO A 471 -1.13 -2.76 -1.45
C PRO A 471 0.07 -2.65 -0.49
N SER A 472 0.69 -1.47 -0.44
CA SER A 472 1.59 -1.06 0.64
C SER A 472 1.10 0.24 1.27
N THR A 473 1.10 0.29 2.59
CA THR A 473 0.63 1.39 3.44
C THR A 473 1.62 1.61 4.58
N PRO A 474 1.73 2.83 5.12
CA PRO A 474 2.65 3.14 6.21
C PRO A 474 2.48 2.24 7.43
N SER A 475 1.24 1.97 7.84
CA SER A 475 0.88 1.14 9.00
C SER A 475 1.03 -0.37 8.79
N GLY A 476 1.37 -0.83 7.58
CA GLY A 476 1.55 -2.26 7.33
C GLY A 476 0.24 -3.06 7.19
N THR A 477 -0.92 -2.39 7.19
CA THR A 477 -2.26 -3.00 7.21
C THR A 477 -3.23 -2.25 6.31
N TRP A 478 -4.39 -2.85 6.03
CA TRP A 478 -5.47 -2.22 5.29
C TRP A 478 -6.81 -2.93 5.57
N LEU A 479 -7.92 -2.20 5.42
CA LEU A 479 -9.27 -2.77 5.50
C LEU A 479 -9.68 -3.35 4.15
N ALA A 480 -9.84 -4.67 4.12
CA ALA A 480 -10.23 -5.43 2.96
C ALA A 480 -11.72 -5.84 3.01
N LYS A 481 -12.29 -6.13 1.84
CA LYS A 481 -13.59 -6.79 1.69
C LYS A 481 -13.55 -7.78 0.54
N ARG A 482 -14.12 -8.97 0.75
CA ARG A 482 -14.37 -9.95 -0.32
C ARG A 482 -15.72 -10.61 -0.09
N ASN A 483 -16.51 -10.74 -1.15
CA ASN A 483 -17.89 -11.27 -1.08
C ASN A 483 -18.75 -10.60 0.01
N GLY A 484 -18.58 -9.29 0.20
CA GLY A 484 -19.30 -8.49 1.19
C GLY A 484 -18.85 -8.68 2.64
N GLN A 485 -17.80 -9.44 2.90
CA GLN A 485 -17.27 -9.69 4.25
C GLN A 485 -16.00 -8.88 4.47
N VAL A 486 -16.04 -7.97 5.44
CA VAL A 486 -14.93 -7.05 5.74
C VAL A 486 -13.93 -7.67 6.70
N PHE A 487 -12.65 -7.32 6.59
CA PHE A 487 -11.60 -7.76 7.50
C PHE A 487 -10.36 -6.89 7.36
N TYR A 488 -9.64 -6.65 8.46
CA TYR A 488 -8.30 -6.09 8.37
C TYR A 488 -7.29 -7.17 7.99
N THR A 489 -6.34 -6.81 7.14
CA THR A 489 -5.23 -7.68 6.77
C THR A 489 -3.91 -6.91 6.67
N GLY A 490 -2.80 -7.63 6.54
CA GLY A 490 -1.46 -7.08 6.40
C GLY A 490 -1.06 -6.81 4.95
N ASN A 491 0.09 -6.18 4.80
CA ASN A 491 0.60 -5.70 3.51
C ASN A 491 2.08 -6.11 3.29
N SER A 492 2.67 -5.70 2.16
CA SER A 492 4.11 -5.86 1.89
C SER A 492 4.94 -4.75 2.56
N VAL A 493 5.41 -4.98 3.80
CA VAL A 493 6.17 -4.02 4.63
C VAL A 493 7.66 -3.91 4.25
N ILE A 494 8.17 -4.88 3.50
CA ILE A 494 9.60 -5.07 3.28
C ILE A 494 10.23 -3.91 2.48
N LYS A 495 9.50 -3.43 1.46
CA LYS A 495 9.96 -2.33 0.61
C LYS A 495 10.11 -1.02 1.36
N LYS A 496 9.19 -0.74 2.28
CA LYS A 496 9.26 0.46 3.11
C LYS A 496 10.47 0.43 4.04
N LEU A 497 10.65 -0.68 4.78
CA LEU A 497 11.76 -0.79 5.74
C LEU A 497 13.14 -0.70 5.09
N HIS A 498 13.35 -1.35 3.95
CA HIS A 498 14.63 -1.24 3.24
C HIS A 498 14.93 0.16 2.70
N ASN A 499 13.90 0.85 2.19
CA ASN A 499 14.05 2.20 1.66
C ASN A 499 14.35 3.20 2.78
N ASP A 500 13.51 3.21 3.82
CA ASP A 500 13.59 4.18 4.93
C ASP A 500 14.85 3.99 5.78
N ASP A 501 15.19 2.73 6.10
CA ASP A 501 16.26 2.43 7.06
C ASP A 501 17.65 2.29 6.43
N PHE A 502 17.76 2.26 5.10
CA PHE A 502 19.05 2.05 4.43
C PHE A 502 19.22 2.88 3.16
N MET A 503 18.46 2.60 2.08
CA MET A 503 18.78 3.19 0.77
C MET A 503 18.64 4.71 0.76
N ASP A 504 17.64 5.27 1.45
CA ASP A 504 17.45 6.72 1.49
C ASP A 504 18.48 7.40 2.40
N ILE A 505 18.95 6.72 3.45
CA ILE A 505 20.08 7.20 4.28
C ILE A 505 21.36 7.24 3.45
N VAL A 506 21.69 6.14 2.78
CA VAL A 506 22.88 6.04 1.91
C VAL A 506 22.86 7.13 0.83
N THR A 507 21.75 7.26 0.12
CA THR A 507 21.67 8.10 -1.09
C THR A 507 21.39 9.57 -0.85
N ARG A 508 20.94 9.95 0.36
CA ARG A 508 20.54 11.33 0.68
C ARG A 508 21.20 11.92 1.92
N GLN A 509 21.61 11.11 2.89
CA GLN A 509 22.10 11.62 4.19
C GLN A 509 23.61 11.53 4.35
N VAL A 510 24.26 10.54 3.74
CA VAL A 510 25.74 10.43 3.77
C VAL A 510 26.33 11.42 2.77
N GLN A 511 27.39 12.13 3.13
CA GLN A 511 28.09 13.07 2.25
C GLN A 511 29.36 12.41 1.70
N CYS A 512 29.24 11.66 0.60
CA CYS A 512 30.35 10.95 -0.09
C CYS A 512 29.94 10.55 -1.50
N ASN A 513 30.85 10.25 -2.42
CA ASN A 513 30.44 9.68 -3.72
C ASN A 513 29.82 8.29 -3.54
N ILE A 514 28.84 7.93 -4.36
CA ILE A 514 28.20 6.61 -4.34
C ILE A 514 28.32 5.96 -5.71
N LEU A 515 28.73 4.71 -5.71
CA LEU A 515 28.56 3.83 -6.86
C LEU A 515 27.82 2.57 -6.44
N ALA A 516 26.90 2.11 -7.29
CA ALA A 516 26.26 0.84 -7.09
C ALA A 516 26.26 0.02 -8.38
N THR A 517 26.37 -1.29 -8.25
CA THR A 517 26.26 -2.19 -9.40
C THR A 517 24.98 -3.02 -9.33
N SER A 518 24.46 -3.45 -10.48
CA SER A 518 23.36 -4.42 -10.54
C SER A 518 23.44 -5.29 -11.79
N SER A 519 22.74 -6.43 -11.77
CA SER A 519 22.52 -7.22 -12.98
C SER A 519 21.43 -6.60 -13.85
N ALA A 520 21.39 -6.94 -15.14
CA ALA A 520 20.37 -6.45 -16.07
C ALA A 520 19.22 -7.45 -16.22
N VAL A 521 17.99 -6.94 -16.25
CA VAL A 521 16.77 -7.70 -16.54
C VAL A 521 16.07 -7.05 -17.73
N ARG A 522 15.59 -7.87 -18.68
CA ARG A 522 14.88 -7.37 -19.86
C ARG A 522 13.59 -6.66 -19.44
N LEU A 523 13.27 -5.55 -20.11
CA LEU A 523 12.00 -4.85 -19.89
C LEU A 523 10.82 -5.74 -20.28
N ASP A 524 9.78 -5.72 -19.44
CA ASP A 524 8.56 -6.50 -19.58
C ASP A 524 7.39 -5.60 -20.05
N SER A 525 6.42 -6.16 -20.76
CA SER A 525 5.17 -5.47 -21.10
C SER A 525 4.37 -5.03 -19.87
N ASP A 526 4.63 -5.64 -18.72
CA ASP A 526 3.97 -5.32 -17.45
C ASP A 526 4.75 -4.28 -16.60
N ASP A 527 5.92 -3.82 -17.04
CA ASP A 527 6.67 -2.79 -16.30
C ASP A 527 5.93 -1.44 -16.32
N ASP A 528 6.05 -0.68 -15.23
CA ASP A 528 5.38 0.61 -15.06
C ASP A 528 5.80 1.63 -16.13
N THR A 529 4.91 2.56 -16.48
CA THR A 529 5.13 3.54 -17.57
C THR A 529 6.43 4.32 -17.38
N ASP A 530 6.75 4.74 -16.15
CA ASP A 530 7.97 5.50 -15.86
C ASP A 530 9.25 4.65 -15.99
N ILE A 531 9.17 3.36 -15.65
CA ILE A 531 10.29 2.41 -15.84
C ILE A 531 10.51 2.23 -17.33
N LYS A 532 9.44 1.99 -18.09
CA LYS A 532 9.51 1.88 -19.54
C LYS A 532 10.10 3.15 -20.15
N SER A 533 9.60 4.34 -19.80
CA SER A 533 10.11 5.59 -20.36
C SER A 533 11.60 5.82 -20.07
N THR A 534 12.07 5.40 -18.90
CA THR A 534 13.48 5.55 -18.50
C THR A 534 14.39 4.57 -19.24
N TYR A 535 13.99 3.31 -19.37
CA TYR A 535 14.88 2.23 -19.81
C TYR A 535 14.62 1.74 -21.25
N VAL A 536 13.55 2.20 -21.92
CA VAL A 536 13.16 1.74 -23.26
C VAL A 536 14.29 1.83 -24.28
N LYS A 537 15.14 2.86 -24.16
CA LYS A 537 16.29 3.10 -25.05
C LYS A 537 17.23 1.89 -25.13
N VAL A 538 17.47 1.23 -24.00
CA VAL A 538 18.38 0.08 -23.92
C VAL A 538 17.64 -1.26 -23.86
N GLY A 539 16.34 -1.27 -23.54
CA GLY A 539 15.54 -2.50 -23.49
C GLY A 539 15.74 -3.36 -22.23
N TYR A 540 16.61 -2.93 -21.33
CA TYR A 540 16.93 -3.60 -20.07
C TYR A 540 16.90 -2.61 -18.91
N ARG A 541 16.45 -3.06 -17.74
CA ARG A 541 16.48 -2.32 -16.47
C ARG A 541 17.39 -3.02 -15.46
N PRO A 542 17.90 -2.31 -14.44
CA PRO A 542 18.62 -2.96 -13.34
C PRO A 542 17.72 -3.92 -12.57
N GLU A 543 18.30 -5.01 -12.09
CA GLU A 543 17.70 -5.94 -11.13
C GLU A 543 17.59 -5.30 -9.74
N GLY A 544 16.62 -5.73 -8.95
CA GLY A 544 16.38 -5.25 -7.58
C GLY A 544 15.25 -4.24 -7.47
N GLU A 545 15.38 -3.32 -6.51
CA GLU A 545 14.34 -2.37 -6.14
C GLU A 545 14.07 -1.32 -7.25
N LYS A 546 12.80 -1.15 -7.62
CA LYS A 546 12.36 -0.36 -8.78
C LYS A 546 12.65 1.15 -8.68
N HIS A 547 12.69 1.74 -7.48
CA HIS A 547 12.98 3.17 -7.28
C HIS A 547 14.46 3.54 -7.43
N ASN A 548 15.36 2.58 -7.59
CA ASN A 548 16.77 2.88 -7.82
C ASN A 548 16.99 3.84 -9.00
N GLY A 549 16.14 3.80 -10.04
CA GLY A 549 16.21 4.76 -11.16
C GLY A 549 16.09 6.25 -10.76
N TYR A 550 15.47 6.54 -9.62
CA TYR A 550 15.31 7.90 -9.11
C TYR A 550 16.43 8.33 -8.15
N ARG A 551 17.17 7.38 -7.57
CA ARG A 551 18.18 7.65 -6.53
C ARG A 551 19.56 8.03 -7.08
N PHE A 552 19.88 7.55 -8.27
CA PHE A 552 21.16 7.81 -8.92
C PHE A 552 21.01 8.90 -9.98
N ASP A 553 22.00 9.77 -10.06
CA ASP A 553 22.03 10.88 -11.02
C ASP A 553 22.47 10.37 -12.39
N THR A 554 23.41 9.43 -12.38
CA THR A 554 23.97 8.78 -13.57
C THR A 554 23.65 7.28 -13.55
N ILE A 555 23.09 6.77 -14.64
CA ILE A 555 22.78 5.35 -14.84
C ILE A 555 23.41 4.88 -16.14
N LEU A 556 24.27 3.87 -16.02
CA LEU A 556 25.08 3.33 -17.11
C LEU A 556 24.72 1.86 -17.36
N PHE A 557 24.45 1.53 -18.62
CA PHE A 557 24.21 0.17 -19.07
C PHE A 557 25.44 -0.36 -19.80
N LEU A 558 25.95 -1.53 -19.37
CA LEU A 558 27.08 -2.22 -19.97
C LEU A 558 26.62 -3.53 -20.60
N TRP A 559 27.15 -3.83 -21.78
CA TRP A 559 26.95 -5.12 -22.44
C TRP A 559 28.19 -5.53 -23.23
N LYS A 560 28.23 -6.81 -23.60
CA LYS A 560 29.26 -7.39 -24.47
C LYS A 560 28.62 -7.78 -25.80
N GLN A 561 29.27 -7.43 -26.91
CA GLN A 561 28.87 -7.83 -28.26
C GLN A 561 30.14 -8.07 -29.09
N ASP A 562 30.25 -9.22 -29.77
CA ASP A 562 31.37 -9.54 -30.67
C ASP A 562 32.75 -9.36 -30.00
N GLU A 563 32.93 -9.91 -28.79
CA GLU A 563 34.14 -9.78 -27.95
C GLU A 563 34.51 -8.35 -27.52
N LYS A 564 33.69 -7.36 -27.85
CA LYS A 564 33.85 -5.95 -27.45
C LYS A 564 32.89 -5.60 -26.32
N TYR A 565 33.34 -4.71 -25.45
CA TYR A 565 32.55 -4.17 -24.33
C TYR A 565 32.02 -2.79 -24.70
N TYR A 566 30.79 -2.50 -24.32
CA TYR A 566 30.13 -1.25 -24.64
C TYR A 566 29.45 -0.65 -23.41
N ILE A 567 29.28 0.67 -23.44
CA ILE A 567 28.57 1.44 -22.43
C ILE A 567 27.58 2.42 -23.06
N GLU A 568 26.43 2.59 -22.41
CA GLU A 568 25.37 3.52 -22.81
C GLU A 568 24.87 4.31 -21.59
N SER A 569 24.70 5.63 -21.74
CA SER A 569 23.97 6.42 -20.74
C SER A 569 22.47 6.20 -20.88
N VAL A 570 21.87 5.64 -19.84
CA VAL A 570 20.41 5.55 -19.68
C VAL A 570 19.88 6.86 -19.09
N LYS A 571 20.57 7.38 -18.08
CA LYS A 571 20.26 8.63 -17.40
C LYS A 571 21.58 9.33 -17.08
N ASN A 572 21.65 10.63 -17.30
CA ASN A 572 22.79 11.44 -16.91
C ASN A 572 22.31 12.86 -16.60
N ARG A 573 22.58 13.37 -15.39
CA ARG A 573 22.29 14.75 -15.00
C ARG A 573 23.59 15.55 -14.99
N GLY A 574 23.66 16.61 -15.79
CA GLY A 574 24.78 17.57 -15.77
C GLY A 574 26.01 17.22 -16.62
N GLN A 575 26.04 16.06 -17.30
CA GLN A 575 27.16 15.67 -18.17
C GLN A 575 26.70 15.20 -19.57
N ASN A 576 27.62 15.11 -20.53
CA ASN A 576 27.35 14.63 -21.89
C ASN A 576 26.94 13.13 -21.85
N ALA A 577 25.94 12.76 -22.64
CA ALA A 577 25.47 11.37 -22.71
C ALA A 577 26.43 10.49 -23.53
N PHE A 578 26.72 9.28 -23.04
CA PHE A 578 27.33 8.23 -23.86
C PHE A 578 26.28 7.65 -24.82
N ASN A 579 26.70 7.40 -26.06
CA ASN A 579 25.87 6.77 -27.09
C ASN A 579 26.67 5.67 -27.78
N LYS A 580 26.41 4.42 -27.38
CA LYS A 580 27.04 3.20 -27.86
C LYS A 580 28.57 3.29 -27.94
N THR A 581 29.19 3.68 -26.82
CA THR A 581 30.65 3.88 -26.78
C THR A 581 31.34 2.54 -26.54
N GLN A 582 32.28 2.17 -27.43
CA GLN A 582 33.14 1.00 -27.23
C GLN A 582 34.15 1.30 -26.11
N LEU A 583 34.25 0.38 -25.14
CA LEU A 583 35.21 0.46 -24.05
C LEU A 583 36.56 -0.11 -24.52
N ILE A 584 37.58 0.74 -24.50
CA ILE A 584 38.98 0.34 -24.72
C ILE A 584 39.61 0.17 -23.33
N ARG A 585 40.19 -1.00 -23.06
CA ARG A 585 40.93 -1.25 -21.81
C ARG A 585 41.96 -0.12 -21.61
N ASP A 586 41.96 0.45 -20.41
CA ASP A 586 42.86 1.50 -19.89
C ASP A 586 42.66 2.98 -20.27
N SER A 587 41.73 3.38 -21.16
CA SER A 587 41.62 4.81 -21.56
C SER A 587 40.26 5.49 -21.38
N ALA A 588 39.17 4.75 -21.18
CA ALA A 588 37.82 5.32 -21.31
C ALA A 588 37.08 5.61 -19.99
N TYR A 589 37.46 5.00 -18.86
CA TYR A 589 36.61 5.10 -17.65
C TYR A 589 36.74 6.44 -16.91
N ASN A 590 37.91 7.06 -16.96
CA ASN A 590 38.20 8.25 -16.15
C ASN A 590 37.92 9.58 -16.89
N THR A 591 38.03 9.60 -18.22
CA THR A 591 37.92 10.83 -19.05
C THR A 591 36.52 11.46 -19.01
N TYR A 592 35.51 10.75 -18.52
CA TYR A 592 34.11 11.14 -18.70
C TYR A 592 33.26 11.16 -17.42
N LEU A 593 33.77 10.73 -16.25
CA LEU A 593 32.98 10.56 -15.02
C LEU A 593 33.37 11.48 -13.85
N VAL A 594 34.41 12.31 -13.98
CA VAL A 594 34.87 13.22 -12.90
C VAL A 594 34.76 14.68 -13.33
N SER A 595 34.35 15.55 -12.40
CA SER A 595 33.99 16.95 -12.59
C SER A 595 35.14 17.87 -13.07
N SER A 596 34.74 19.11 -13.38
CA SER A 596 35.20 20.05 -14.41
C SER A 596 36.64 20.57 -14.41
N GLU A 597 37.47 20.34 -13.39
CA GLU A 597 38.78 21.02 -13.31
C GLU A 597 39.90 20.33 -14.11
N LYS A 598 39.81 19.02 -14.37
CA LYS A 598 40.83 18.28 -15.15
C LYS A 598 40.49 18.14 -16.64
N LYS A 599 39.41 18.76 -17.13
CA LYS A 599 38.89 18.57 -18.52
C LYS A 599 39.72 19.24 -19.64
N GLN A 600 40.82 19.93 -19.34
CA GLN A 600 41.53 20.73 -20.35
C GLN A 600 42.60 19.99 -21.18
N SER A 601 43.02 18.77 -20.85
CA SER A 601 44.25 18.22 -21.46
C SER A 601 44.15 16.94 -22.28
N VAL A 602 42.97 16.33 -22.50
CA VAL A 602 42.89 15.06 -23.26
C VAL A 602 41.74 15.06 -24.27
N TRP A 603 41.89 15.87 -25.32
CA TRP A 603 41.16 15.68 -26.58
C TRP A 603 42.13 15.15 -27.63
N VAL A 604 42.23 13.83 -27.75
CA VAL A 604 42.73 13.20 -28.98
C VAL A 604 41.63 12.28 -29.46
N SER A 605 40.86 12.75 -30.44
CA SER A 605 39.92 11.94 -31.18
C SER A 605 40.70 10.90 -31.98
N THR A 606 40.54 9.62 -31.66
CA THR A 606 40.84 8.55 -32.60
C THR A 606 39.71 8.48 -33.62
N GLN A 607 39.72 9.42 -34.58
CA GLN A 607 39.07 9.17 -35.86
C GLN A 607 39.95 8.23 -36.67
N GLU A 608 39.29 7.20 -37.21
CA GLU A 608 39.87 6.11 -37.97
C GLU A 608 40.77 6.58 -39.11
N GLN A 609 41.92 5.93 -39.22
CA GLN A 609 42.77 5.95 -40.39
C GLN A 609 42.03 5.34 -41.58
N HIS A 610 41.59 6.16 -42.52
CA HIS A 610 41.47 5.78 -43.93
C HIS A 610 41.58 7.03 -44.81
N GLY A 611 42.59 7.08 -45.68
CA GLY A 611 42.62 8.05 -46.79
C GLY A 611 44.01 8.58 -47.11
N GLN A 612 44.61 7.99 -48.14
CA GLN A 612 45.81 8.41 -48.86
C GLN A 612 45.93 9.93 -49.07
N TYR A 613 47.16 10.45 -48.96
CA TYR A 613 47.72 11.39 -49.95
C TYR A 613 49.23 11.15 -50.07
N ILE A 614 49.66 10.83 -51.29
CA ILE A 614 51.01 11.05 -51.86
C ILE A 614 50.86 12.32 -52.73
N PRO A 615 51.88 13.17 -52.95
CA PRO A 615 53.28 13.12 -52.50
C PRO A 615 53.65 14.09 -51.38
#